data_AF-A0AAW9KA44-F1
#
_entry.id   AF-A0AAW9KA44-F1
#
_cell.length_a   1.000
_cell.length_b   1.000
_cell.length_c   1.000
_cell.angle_alpha   90.00
_cell.angle_beta   90.00
_cell.angle_gamma   90.00
#
_symmetry.space_group_name_H-M   'P 1'
#
loop_
_entity.id
_entity.type
_entity.pdbx_description
1 polymer ?
#
loop_
_entity_poly.entity_id
_entity_poly.type
_entity_poly.pdbx_seq_one_letter_code
_entity_poly.pdbx_strand_id
1 'polypeptide(L)'
;VGVSHNIGANSKGAKGVAPIVKMKEEGISIGLGTDGPMSGNTLDIITQMSQVGKIHKLFNKDRTLLPSIELVEMATIGGARVLGMSEDVGSIEIGKKADLVLIETKSVNMQPIYDYYATIVYSANPS
;
A
#
# COMPACT_ATOMS: atom_id res chain seq x y z
N VAL A 1 5.28 -18.17 -0.41
CA VAL A 1 6.31 -17.10 -0.39
C VAL A 1 5.59 -15.76 -0.43
N GLY A 2 5.98 -14.80 0.40
CA GLY A 2 5.43 -13.43 0.40
C GLY A 2 6.51 -12.39 0.14
N VAL A 3 6.14 -11.24 -0.41
CA VAL A 3 7.07 -10.15 -0.76
C VAL A 3 6.68 -8.86 -0.04
N SER A 4 7.64 -8.26 0.66
CA SER A 4 7.52 -6.89 1.18
C SER A 4 8.04 -5.89 0.12
N HIS A 5 7.16 -5.08 -0.43
CA HIS A 5 7.47 -4.12 -1.48
C HIS A 5 7.77 -2.74 -0.89
N ASN A 6 9.03 -2.30 -1.04
CA ASN A 6 9.56 -1.06 -0.45
C ASN A 6 9.86 -0.01 -1.54
N ILE A 7 8.83 0.50 -2.22
CA ILE A 7 9.02 1.33 -3.40
C ILE A 7 9.68 2.68 -3.10
N GLY A 8 9.36 3.30 -1.96
CA GLY A 8 9.92 4.59 -1.56
C GLY A 8 11.44 4.54 -1.48
N ALA A 9 11.96 3.52 -0.78
CA ALA A 9 13.39 3.28 -0.66
C ALA A 9 14.06 2.89 -1.98
N ASN A 10 13.43 2.02 -2.78
CA ASN A 10 13.96 1.64 -4.09
C ASN A 10 14.06 2.84 -5.03
N SER A 11 13.08 3.74 -4.98
CA SER A 11 13.04 4.95 -5.81
C SER A 11 14.10 5.95 -5.35
N LYS A 12 14.21 6.20 -4.04
CA LYS A 12 15.25 7.09 -3.48
C LYS A 12 16.66 6.59 -3.83
N GLY A 13 16.89 5.29 -3.75
CA GLY A 13 18.18 4.66 -4.01
C GLY A 13 18.46 4.33 -5.48
N ALA A 14 17.58 4.71 -6.42
CA ALA A 14 17.67 4.36 -7.84
C ALA A 14 17.90 2.84 -8.10
N LYS A 15 17.25 1.97 -7.31
CA LYS A 15 17.42 0.50 -7.37
C LYS A 15 16.45 -0.21 -8.32
N GLY A 16 15.65 0.56 -9.06
CA GLY A 16 14.66 0.03 -10.01
C GLY A 16 13.31 -0.31 -9.38
N VAL A 17 12.44 -0.88 -10.21
CA VAL A 17 11.05 -1.21 -9.85
C VAL A 17 10.88 -2.73 -9.85
N ALA A 18 10.59 -3.32 -8.69
CA ALA A 18 10.34 -4.76 -8.58
C ALA A 18 9.08 -5.16 -9.37
N PRO A 19 9.03 -6.31 -10.05
CA PRO A 19 7.93 -6.69 -10.95
C PRO A 19 6.70 -7.23 -10.18
N ILE A 20 6.17 -6.47 -9.23
CA ILE A 20 5.10 -6.94 -8.33
C ILE A 20 3.78 -7.27 -9.03
N VAL A 21 3.51 -6.64 -10.19
CA VAL A 21 2.31 -6.94 -10.99
C VAL A 21 2.36 -8.38 -11.48
N LYS A 22 3.49 -8.78 -12.08
CA LYS A 22 3.73 -10.15 -12.52
C LYS A 22 3.74 -11.13 -11.35
N MET A 23 4.40 -10.77 -10.24
CA MET A 23 4.40 -11.61 -9.04
C MET A 23 2.98 -11.87 -8.52
N LYS A 24 2.11 -10.85 -8.53
CA LYS A 24 0.71 -11.00 -8.12
C LYS A 24 -0.07 -11.90 -9.09
N GLU A 25 0.15 -11.78 -10.40
CA GLU A 25 -0.46 -12.67 -11.41
C GLU A 25 -0.06 -14.14 -11.18
N GLU A 26 1.14 -14.38 -10.65
CA GLU A 26 1.63 -15.70 -10.25
C GLU A 26 1.13 -16.14 -8.84
N GLY A 27 0.24 -15.38 -8.21
CA GLY A 27 -0.36 -15.70 -6.91
C GLY A 27 0.53 -15.39 -5.70
N ILE A 28 1.62 -14.64 -5.87
CA ILE A 28 2.51 -14.25 -4.78
C ILE A 28 1.84 -13.14 -3.96
N SER A 29 1.77 -13.33 -2.64
CA SER A 29 1.25 -12.29 -1.74
C SER A 29 2.21 -11.12 -1.66
N ILE A 30 1.70 -9.91 -1.90
CA ILE A 30 2.47 -8.67 -1.83
C ILE A 30 1.96 -7.81 -0.67
N GLY A 31 2.86 -7.40 0.20
CA GLY A 31 2.64 -6.43 1.27
C GLY A 31 3.47 -5.17 1.02
N LEU A 32 3.09 -4.06 1.65
CA LEU A 32 3.87 -2.82 1.58
C LEU A 32 4.86 -2.71 2.74
N GLY A 33 5.99 -2.08 2.49
CA GLY A 33 6.95 -1.72 3.52
C GLY A 33 7.59 -0.36 3.24
N THR A 34 8.13 0.25 4.28
CA THR A 34 8.81 1.56 4.20
C THR A 34 10.31 1.43 4.01
N ASP A 35 10.88 0.24 4.25
CA ASP A 35 12.30 0.02 4.57
C ASP A 35 12.74 0.89 5.78
N GLY A 36 14.03 1.11 5.96
CA GLY A 36 14.58 1.91 7.06
C GLY A 36 14.44 3.43 6.88
N PRO A 37 14.52 4.20 7.98
CA PRO A 37 14.39 5.65 7.96
C PRO A 37 15.50 6.36 7.16
N MET A 38 16.66 5.74 6.95
CA MET A 38 17.73 6.31 6.11
C MET A 38 17.47 6.15 4.60
N SER A 39 16.65 5.18 4.20
CA SER A 39 16.32 4.90 2.80
C SER A 39 14.92 5.39 2.40
N GLY A 40 13.98 5.52 3.35
CA GLY A 40 12.64 6.09 3.11
C GLY A 40 12.41 7.49 3.67
N ASN A 41 13.22 7.96 4.63
CA ASN A 41 13.08 9.21 5.40
C ASN A 41 11.75 9.39 6.15
N THR A 42 10.84 8.44 6.05
CA THR A 42 9.53 8.41 6.68
C THR A 42 9.19 6.96 7.01
N LEU A 43 8.31 6.76 7.99
CA LEU A 43 7.74 5.45 8.34
C LEU A 43 6.23 5.45 8.08
N ASP A 44 5.84 5.99 6.93
CA ASP A 44 4.44 6.24 6.59
C ASP A 44 3.97 5.33 5.44
N ILE A 45 3.03 4.44 5.75
CA ILE A 45 2.44 3.53 4.79
C ILE A 45 1.43 4.22 3.85
N ILE A 46 0.82 5.34 4.26
CA ILE A 46 -0.14 6.09 3.44
C ILE A 46 0.56 6.66 2.20
N THR A 47 1.70 7.32 2.41
CA THR A 47 2.52 7.82 1.29
C THR A 47 3.05 6.66 0.44
N GLN A 48 3.40 5.50 1.04
CA GLN A 48 3.84 4.34 0.27
C GLN A 48 2.76 3.85 -0.72
N MET A 49 1.49 3.78 -0.32
CA MET A 49 0.40 3.39 -1.24
C MET A 49 0.36 4.27 -2.49
N SER A 50 0.44 5.59 -2.30
CA SER A 50 0.47 6.57 -3.39
C SER A 50 1.66 6.35 -4.34
N GLN A 51 2.84 6.15 -3.77
CA GLN A 51 4.08 5.93 -4.51
C GLN A 51 4.02 4.64 -5.34
N VAL A 52 3.56 3.54 -4.75
CA VAL A 52 3.42 2.25 -5.45
C VAL A 52 2.47 2.42 -6.63
N GLY A 53 1.28 2.97 -6.38
CA GLY A 53 0.29 3.17 -7.43
C GLY A 53 0.79 4.03 -8.60
N LYS A 54 1.46 5.15 -8.32
CA LYS A 54 1.96 6.07 -9.36
C LYS A 54 3.14 5.48 -10.13
N ILE A 55 4.11 4.89 -9.43
CA ILE A 55 5.35 4.40 -10.04
C ILE A 55 5.06 3.18 -10.91
N HIS A 56 4.23 2.25 -10.46
CA HIS A 56 3.90 1.07 -11.29
C HIS A 56 3.08 1.42 -12.53
N LYS A 57 2.13 2.35 -12.42
CA LYS A 57 1.39 2.85 -13.58
C LYS A 57 2.34 3.50 -14.60
N LEU A 58 3.27 4.33 -14.13
CA LEU A 58 4.26 4.99 -14.97
C LEU A 58 5.23 3.99 -15.62
N PHE A 59 5.82 3.11 -14.82
CA PHE A 59 6.84 2.16 -15.25
C PHE A 59 6.30 1.17 -16.29
N ASN A 60 5.10 0.64 -16.07
CA ASN A 60 4.45 -0.31 -16.99
C ASN A 60 3.65 0.37 -18.11
N LYS A 61 3.58 1.72 -18.12
CA LYS A 61 2.80 2.51 -19.09
C LYS A 61 1.33 2.10 -19.17
N ASP A 62 0.74 1.76 -18.02
CA ASP A 62 -0.65 1.32 -17.93
C ASP A 62 -1.33 1.95 -16.71
N ARG A 63 -2.36 2.76 -16.96
CA ARG A 63 -3.12 3.47 -15.92
C ARG A 63 -4.07 2.57 -15.13
N THR A 64 -4.37 1.38 -15.63
CA THR A 64 -5.39 0.47 -15.05
C THR A 64 -4.82 -0.38 -13.90
N LEU A 65 -3.50 -0.50 -13.82
CA LEU A 65 -2.81 -1.28 -12.81
C LEU A 65 -2.99 -0.73 -11.41
N LEU A 66 -3.12 -1.63 -10.42
CA LEU A 66 -3.18 -1.32 -8.99
C LEU A 66 -4.24 -0.24 -8.69
N PRO A 67 -5.55 -0.55 -8.86
CA PRO A 67 -6.61 0.33 -8.38
C PRO A 67 -6.46 0.61 -6.88
N SER A 68 -7.01 1.73 -6.40
CA SER A 68 -6.78 2.18 -5.02
C SER A 68 -7.19 1.17 -3.96
N ILE A 69 -8.26 0.40 -4.19
CA ILE A 69 -8.68 -0.68 -3.29
C ILE A 69 -7.57 -1.73 -3.12
N GLU A 70 -6.91 -2.12 -4.20
CA GLU A 70 -5.81 -3.09 -4.17
C GLU A 70 -4.61 -2.55 -3.39
N LEU A 71 -4.31 -1.26 -3.52
CA LEU A 71 -3.23 -0.64 -2.76
C LEU A 71 -3.51 -0.66 -1.25
N VAL A 72 -4.76 -0.45 -0.85
CA VAL A 72 -5.20 -0.61 0.56
C VAL A 72 -5.17 -2.07 0.99
N GLU A 73 -5.56 -3.02 0.15
CA GLU A 73 -5.41 -4.45 0.43
C GLU A 73 -3.94 -4.82 0.67
N MET A 74 -3.02 -4.37 -0.18
CA MET A 74 -1.58 -4.59 -0.02
C MET A 74 -1.05 -4.01 1.31
N ALA A 75 -1.59 -2.86 1.74
CA ALA A 75 -1.24 -2.21 3.00
C ALA A 75 -1.85 -2.89 4.24
N THR A 76 -2.85 -3.75 4.07
CA THR A 76 -3.61 -4.40 5.15
C THR A 76 -3.51 -5.92 5.07
N ILE A 77 -4.51 -6.61 4.50
CA ILE A 77 -4.55 -8.07 4.41
C ILE A 77 -3.40 -8.66 3.61
N GLY A 78 -2.87 -7.93 2.61
CA GLY A 78 -1.68 -8.31 1.85
C GLY A 78 -0.43 -8.40 2.72
N GLY A 79 -0.22 -7.41 3.59
CA GLY A 79 0.84 -7.44 4.61
C GLY A 79 0.65 -8.60 5.59
N ALA A 80 -0.57 -8.81 6.08
CA ALA A 80 -0.88 -9.92 6.99
C ALA A 80 -0.59 -11.29 6.33
N ARG A 81 -0.94 -11.49 5.05
CA ARG A 81 -0.62 -12.71 4.29
C ARG A 81 0.89 -12.91 4.14
N VAL A 82 1.65 -11.85 3.87
CA VAL A 82 3.12 -11.92 3.77
C VAL A 82 3.75 -12.35 5.09
N LEU A 83 3.19 -11.91 6.22
CA LEU A 83 3.66 -12.25 7.57
C LEU A 83 3.10 -13.56 8.13
N GLY A 84 2.19 -14.24 7.41
CA GLY A 84 1.52 -15.45 7.91
C GLY A 84 0.51 -15.18 9.03
N MET A 85 -0.02 -13.97 9.12
CA MET A 85 -0.94 -13.50 10.17
C MET A 85 -2.37 -13.23 9.64
N SER A 86 -2.70 -13.68 8.43
CA SER A 86 -3.99 -13.38 7.78
C SER A 86 -5.21 -13.94 8.51
N GLU A 87 -5.03 -14.94 9.38
CA GLU A 87 -6.09 -15.49 10.23
C GLU A 87 -6.35 -14.62 11.47
N ASP A 88 -5.39 -13.80 11.89
CA ASP A 88 -5.47 -12.98 13.10
C ASP A 88 -5.81 -11.51 12.81
N VAL A 89 -5.28 -10.94 11.72
CA VAL A 89 -5.32 -9.49 11.45
C VAL A 89 -5.46 -9.17 9.94
N GLY A 90 -5.56 -7.89 9.61
CA GLY A 90 -5.53 -7.38 8.23
C GLY A 90 -6.89 -7.17 7.58
N SER A 91 -7.97 -7.57 8.24
CA SER A 91 -9.35 -7.33 7.81
C SER A 91 -10.31 -7.31 9.01
N ILE A 92 -11.48 -6.69 8.82
CA ILE A 92 -12.53 -6.59 9.84
C ILE A 92 -13.49 -7.76 9.63
N GLU A 93 -13.20 -8.89 10.28
CA GLU A 93 -13.98 -10.13 10.20
C GLU A 93 -14.17 -10.72 11.60
N ILE A 94 -15.27 -11.45 11.81
CA ILE A 94 -15.55 -12.10 13.10
C ILE A 94 -14.42 -13.09 13.42
N GLY A 95 -13.88 -13.01 14.65
CA GLY A 95 -12.81 -13.88 15.14
C GLY A 95 -11.40 -13.30 15.01
N LYS A 96 -11.20 -12.26 14.18
CA LYS A 96 -9.91 -11.55 14.09
C LYS A 96 -9.71 -10.56 15.23
N LYS A 97 -8.46 -10.18 15.49
CA LYS A 97 -8.09 -9.15 16.46
C LYS A 97 -8.58 -7.77 16.02
N ALA A 98 -8.87 -6.92 17.00
CA ALA A 98 -9.36 -5.56 16.78
C ALA A 98 -8.22 -4.56 16.47
N ASP A 99 -7.42 -4.87 15.45
CA ASP A 99 -6.35 -4.00 14.95
C ASP A 99 -6.96 -2.98 13.98
N LEU A 100 -7.47 -1.87 14.52
CA LEU A 100 -8.26 -0.88 13.79
C LEU A 100 -7.56 0.47 13.70
N VAL A 101 -7.73 1.15 12.56
CA VAL A 101 -7.32 2.53 12.34
C VAL A 101 -8.54 3.35 11.93
N LEU A 102 -8.77 4.47 12.61
CA LEU A 102 -9.79 5.45 12.22
C LEU A 102 -9.11 6.60 11.46
N ILE A 103 -9.63 6.93 10.29
CA ILE A 103 -9.12 8.01 9.44
C ILE A 103 -10.16 9.13 9.41
N GLU A 104 -9.78 10.33 9.85
CA GLU A 104 -10.63 11.52 9.70
C GLU A 104 -10.69 11.97 8.24
N THR A 105 -11.86 12.42 7.78
CA THR A 105 -12.13 12.69 6.35
C THR A 105 -12.48 14.14 6.03
N LYS A 106 -12.46 15.03 7.02
CA LYS A 106 -12.89 16.43 6.87
C LYS A 106 -11.79 17.38 6.39
N SER A 107 -10.55 16.91 6.31
CA SER A 107 -9.42 17.73 5.88
C SER A 107 -9.58 18.21 4.44
N VAL A 108 -9.17 19.46 4.18
CA VAL A 108 -9.37 20.13 2.87
C VAL A 108 -8.74 19.34 1.71
N ASN A 109 -7.57 18.73 1.93
CA ASN A 109 -6.89 17.92 0.92
C ASN A 109 -7.66 16.65 0.53
N MET A 110 -8.61 16.20 1.35
CA MET A 110 -9.41 14.99 1.10
C MET A 110 -10.74 15.29 0.41
N GLN A 111 -11.11 16.57 0.23
CA GLN A 111 -12.39 16.97 -0.34
C GLN A 111 -12.26 17.44 -1.81
N PRO A 112 -13.26 17.16 -2.67
CA PRO A 112 -14.44 16.31 -2.44
C PRO A 112 -14.10 14.81 -2.44
N ILE A 113 -14.86 14.01 -1.70
CA ILE A 113 -14.72 12.54 -1.67
C ILE A 113 -15.72 11.91 -2.64
N TYR A 114 -15.21 11.35 -3.74
CA TYR A 114 -16.00 10.52 -4.67
C TYR A 114 -15.77 9.02 -4.46
N ASP A 115 -14.56 8.65 -4.04
CA ASP A 115 -14.14 7.27 -3.77
C ASP A 115 -13.19 7.28 -2.56
N TYR A 116 -13.57 6.59 -1.48
CA TYR A 116 -12.79 6.58 -0.25
C TYR A 116 -11.41 5.93 -0.40
N TYR A 117 -11.28 4.87 -1.20
CA TYR A 117 -9.98 4.23 -1.44
C TYR A 117 -9.06 5.18 -2.20
N ALA A 118 -9.57 5.84 -3.24
CA ALA A 118 -8.82 6.83 -4.00
C ALA A 118 -8.39 8.00 -3.11
N THR A 119 -9.29 8.51 -2.27
CA THR A 119 -8.97 9.58 -1.32
C THR A 119 -7.90 9.14 -0.32
N ILE A 120 -8.01 7.95 0.28
CA ILE A 120 -6.99 7.43 1.22
C ILE A 120 -5.62 7.30 0.54
N VAL A 121 -5.58 6.74 -0.67
CA VAL A 121 -4.32 6.44 -1.36
C VAL A 121 -3.65 7.68 -1.96
N TYR A 122 -4.43 8.62 -2.50
CA TYR A 122 -3.89 9.72 -3.31
C TYR A 122 -4.02 11.10 -2.68
N SER A 123 -4.86 11.26 -1.65
CA SER A 123 -5.13 12.56 -1.05
C SER A 123 -4.81 12.62 0.45
N ALA A 124 -4.90 11.50 1.19
CA ALA A 124 -4.61 11.50 2.62
C ALA A 124 -3.10 11.67 2.90
N ASN A 125 -2.80 12.25 4.06
CA ASN A 125 -1.46 12.40 4.60
C ASN A 125 -1.42 11.79 6.01
N PRO A 126 -0.26 11.27 6.44
CA PRO A 126 -0.05 10.92 7.85
C PRO A 126 -0.14 12.17 8.73
N SER A 127 -0.64 12.02 9.95
CA SER A 127 -0.70 13.09 10.98
C SER A 127 0.54 13.06 11.87
#